data_AF-A0A3D3DFQ0-F1
#
_entry.id   AF-A0A3D3DFQ0-F1
#
_cell.length_a   1.000
_cell.length_b   1.000
_cell.length_c   1.000
_cell.angle_alpha   90.00
_cell.angle_beta   90.00
_cell.angle_gamma   90.00
#
_symmetry.space_group_name_H-M   'P 1'
#
loop_
_entity.id
_entity.type
_entity.pdbx_description
1 polymer ?
#
loop_
_entity_poly.entity_id
_entity_poly.type
_entity_poly.pdbx_seq_one_letter_code
_entity_poly.pdbx_strand_id
1 'polypeptide(L)'
;MPQDEGDELPLEFAPPPPSATASAAAVACYFNGRPLPPDATPMRLLGVDYVHIPTANGGDLYLTRFGLPFQEHLQLENWRDEAWFETQCERLRGTSVVYRVPTKPVHGRSLSLVVKYCRVGEDVPLDTMTFEKFSQAEFNSPYEEFSLVMELRERKVAERILTHRPLAIYIPPERLELWQTGRSAHRIEHKKAKFRDVELDIFRRYVLIYQWINGESADAALEKAVPGAARRAEELKRLTLRAKAEMARNGFMVADHKPAHLILRWRRDGTLLRKKNGDYAYALIDFELLLRTPEHERETQSSRRAIYLSRQRDRFASPKGLQYPAHLKPVRLLGVDYVWGHADSTHGSLWVVGQDPDLFDYFVPERWRHTPSKRLSTTNETYYTLTKDRINLVWKVSRVGEAP
;
A
#
# COMPACT_ATOMS: atom_id res chain seq x y z
N MET A 1 72.78 57.28 20.63
CA MET A 1 72.59 58.43 19.71
C MET A 1 71.60 57.98 18.65
N PRO A 2 70.56 58.76 18.33
CA PRO A 2 69.26 58.65 18.99
C PRO A 2 68.08 58.41 18.01
N GLN A 3 66.86 58.40 18.57
CA GLN A 3 65.54 58.67 17.94
C GLN A 3 64.91 57.53 17.12
N ASP A 4 63.60 57.32 17.09
CA ASP A 4 62.43 57.67 17.93
C ASP A 4 61.26 56.83 17.35
N GLU A 5 60.16 56.76 18.10
CA GLU A 5 58.96 55.92 17.95
C GLU A 5 58.22 55.93 16.58
N GLY A 6 57.48 54.85 16.31
CA GLY A 6 56.52 54.76 15.20
C GLY A 6 55.76 53.43 15.12
N ASP A 7 54.47 53.52 15.38
CA ASP A 7 53.37 52.55 15.44
C ASP A 7 53.16 51.52 14.29
N GLU A 8 52.26 50.56 14.59
CA GLU A 8 51.37 49.76 13.69
C GLU A 8 51.79 48.36 13.15
N LEU A 9 51.15 47.35 13.76
CA LEU A 9 50.54 46.09 13.25
C LEU A 9 51.25 45.21 12.19
N PRO A 10 51.40 43.90 12.46
CA PRO A 10 51.50 42.89 11.41
C PRO A 10 50.31 41.92 11.38
N LEU A 11 49.54 42.06 10.30
CA LEU A 11 49.00 41.03 9.39
C LEU A 11 48.58 39.67 9.96
N GLU A 12 47.27 39.43 9.82
CA GLU A 12 46.52 38.19 9.99
C GLU A 12 47.21 36.95 9.39
N PHE A 13 47.52 35.98 10.26
CA PHE A 13 47.72 34.59 9.87
C PHE A 13 46.36 33.91 9.74
N ALA A 14 45.95 33.62 8.52
CA ALA A 14 44.76 32.81 8.25
C ALA A 14 44.93 31.38 8.80
N PRO A 15 44.01 30.86 9.62
CA PRO A 15 44.00 29.44 9.98
C PRO A 15 43.56 28.60 8.76
N PRO A 16 44.05 27.34 8.65
CA PRO A 16 43.70 26.45 7.54
C PRO A 16 42.19 26.15 7.53
N PRO A 17 41.61 25.81 6.37
CA PRO A 17 40.19 25.48 6.29
C PRO A 17 39.88 24.27 7.17
N PRO A 18 38.74 24.27 7.90
CA PRO A 18 38.33 23.11 8.68
C PRO A 18 38.14 21.91 7.77
N SER A 19 38.71 20.77 8.22
CA SER A 19 38.67 19.49 7.55
C SER A 19 37.24 19.05 7.22
N ALA A 20 37.07 18.50 6.02
CA ALA A 20 35.85 17.83 5.59
C ALA A 20 35.60 16.57 6.42
N THR A 21 34.98 16.69 7.58
CA THR A 21 34.34 15.58 8.29
C THR A 21 33.20 16.11 9.17
N ALA A 22 32.02 15.51 8.96
CA ALA A 22 30.83 15.56 9.81
C ALA A 22 30.10 16.91 9.97
N SER A 23 29.16 17.19 9.06
CA SER A 23 27.81 17.69 9.42
C SER A 23 26.96 17.84 8.15
N ALA A 24 26.68 16.73 7.47
CA ALA A 24 25.44 16.64 6.70
C ALA A 24 24.32 16.51 7.75
N ALA A 25 23.79 17.63 8.20
CA ALA A 25 22.62 17.66 9.07
C ALA A 25 21.50 16.89 8.34
N ALA A 26 21.20 15.70 8.84
CA ALA A 26 20.08 14.90 8.39
C ALA A 26 18.83 15.77 8.52
N VAL A 27 18.28 16.23 7.39
CA VAL A 27 16.95 16.82 7.36
C VAL A 27 16.03 15.70 7.80
N ALA A 28 15.57 15.74 9.05
CA ALA A 28 14.63 14.76 9.56
C ALA A 28 13.38 14.81 8.67
N CYS A 29 13.20 13.80 7.82
CA CYS A 29 11.96 13.65 7.09
C CYS A 29 10.87 13.30 8.11
N TYR A 30 9.70 13.91 7.99
CA TYR A 30 8.56 13.63 8.87
C TYR A 30 7.46 12.90 8.10
N PHE A 31 6.80 11.95 8.77
CA PHE A 31 5.60 11.30 8.26
C PHE A 31 4.52 11.34 9.34
N ASN A 32 3.40 12.03 9.05
CA ASN A 32 2.34 12.30 10.02
C ASN A 32 2.88 12.85 11.37
N GLY A 33 3.84 13.77 11.31
CA GLY A 33 4.45 14.41 12.48
C GLY A 33 5.46 13.55 13.26
N ARG A 34 5.87 12.39 12.74
CA ARG A 34 6.91 11.54 13.33
C ARG A 34 8.21 11.62 12.53
N PRO A 35 9.37 11.70 13.20
CA PRO A 35 10.66 11.63 12.51
C PRO A 35 10.82 10.26 11.86
N LEU A 36 11.32 10.25 10.63
CA LEU A 36 11.62 9.06 9.87
C LEU A 36 13.07 8.62 10.12
N PRO A 37 13.37 7.31 10.01
CA PRO A 37 14.74 6.82 9.94
C PRO A 37 15.54 7.51 8.82
N PRO A 38 16.89 7.61 8.93
CA PRO A 38 17.71 8.31 7.94
C PRO A 38 17.56 7.78 6.51
N ASP A 39 17.37 6.48 6.34
CA ASP A 39 17.25 5.81 5.03
C ASP A 39 15.79 5.60 4.59
N ALA A 40 14.84 6.20 5.31
CA ALA A 40 13.44 5.98 5.07
C ALA A 40 12.87 6.96 4.03
N THR A 41 12.17 6.41 3.05
CA THR A 41 11.53 7.19 1.97
C THR A 41 10.01 7.19 2.16
N PRO A 42 9.37 8.34 2.43
CA PRO A 42 7.92 8.43 2.43
C PRO A 42 7.39 8.33 1.00
N MET A 43 6.35 7.53 0.80
CA MET A 43 5.71 7.37 -0.50
C MET A 43 4.24 7.04 -0.36
N ARG A 44 3.49 7.13 -1.46
CA ARG A 44 2.07 6.81 -1.49
C ARG A 44 1.78 5.84 -2.62
N LEU A 45 1.25 4.66 -2.27
CA LEU A 45 0.92 3.61 -3.23
C LEU A 45 -0.57 3.25 -3.08
N LEU A 46 -1.33 3.36 -4.17
CA LEU A 46 -2.77 3.06 -4.20
C LEU A 46 -3.57 3.77 -3.11
N GLY A 47 -3.23 5.04 -2.85
CA GLY A 47 -3.92 5.86 -1.86
C GLY A 47 -3.49 5.61 -0.41
N VAL A 48 -2.59 4.66 -0.16
CA VAL A 48 -2.03 4.36 1.17
C VAL A 48 -0.66 4.99 1.29
N ASP A 49 -0.46 5.73 2.37
CA ASP A 49 0.83 6.31 2.70
C ASP A 49 1.72 5.26 3.38
N TYR A 50 2.93 5.10 2.86
CA TYR A 50 3.96 4.20 3.35
C TYR A 50 5.24 4.94 3.71
N VAL A 51 6.01 4.33 4.61
CA VAL A 51 7.42 4.62 4.83
C VAL A 51 8.20 3.41 4.33
N HIS A 52 8.92 3.56 3.22
CA HIS A 52 9.81 2.54 2.69
C HIS A 52 11.16 2.58 3.41
N ILE A 53 11.65 1.43 3.82
CA ILE A 53 12.93 1.24 4.52
C ILE A 53 13.63 0.04 3.87
N PRO A 54 14.84 0.23 3.29
CA PRO A 54 15.67 -0.89 2.86
C PRO A 54 16.04 -1.79 4.05
N THR A 55 15.97 -3.10 3.89
CA THR A 55 16.31 -4.05 4.97
C THR A 55 17.78 -4.45 4.91
N ALA A 56 18.35 -4.85 6.06
CA ALA A 56 19.78 -5.19 6.18
C ALA A 56 20.24 -6.33 5.26
N ASN A 57 19.32 -7.21 4.84
CA ASN A 57 19.59 -8.28 3.88
C ASN A 57 19.40 -7.87 2.40
N GLY A 58 19.13 -6.60 2.11
CA GLY A 58 18.93 -6.07 0.76
C GLY A 58 17.50 -6.20 0.20
N GLY A 59 16.52 -6.48 1.06
CA GLY A 59 15.10 -6.44 0.72
C GLY A 59 14.46 -5.08 1.02
N ASP A 60 13.14 -5.04 1.00
CA ASP A 60 12.35 -3.81 1.17
C ASP A 60 11.26 -3.99 2.23
N LEU A 61 11.12 -3.02 3.13
CA LEU A 61 10.05 -2.97 4.13
C LEU A 61 9.21 -1.70 3.97
N TYR A 62 7.92 -1.86 3.70
CA TYR A 62 6.96 -0.77 3.55
C TYR A 62 6.07 -0.70 4.79
N LEU A 63 6.30 0.26 5.67
CA LEU A 63 5.51 0.45 6.88
C LEU A 63 4.30 1.33 6.62
N THR A 64 3.12 0.91 7.07
CA THR A 64 1.94 1.79 7.08
C THR A 64 1.97 2.69 8.33
N ARG A 65 1.03 3.65 8.41
CA ARG A 65 0.79 4.41 9.65
C ARG A 65 0.51 3.54 10.90
N PHE A 66 0.05 2.29 10.73
CA PHE A 66 -0.18 1.37 11.85
C PHE A 66 1.08 0.58 12.23
N GLY A 67 1.98 0.33 11.28
CA GLY A 67 3.26 -0.33 11.51
C GLY A 67 4.33 0.61 12.06
N LEU A 68 4.35 1.88 11.62
CA LEU A 68 5.37 2.86 12.01
C LEU A 68 5.61 3.00 13.54
N PRO A 69 4.59 2.97 14.41
CA PRO A 69 4.81 2.98 15.87
C PRO A 69 5.56 1.76 16.42
N PHE A 70 5.69 0.70 15.62
CA PHE A 70 6.29 -0.58 15.96
C PHE A 70 7.47 -0.91 15.04
N GLN A 71 8.12 0.12 14.46
CA GLN A 71 9.21 -0.08 13.50
C GLN A 71 10.32 -0.99 14.02
N GLU A 72 10.69 -0.87 15.30
CA GLU A 72 11.72 -1.70 15.93
C GLU A 72 11.27 -3.16 16.00
N HIS A 73 10.05 -3.42 16.45
CA HIS A 73 9.46 -4.77 16.45
C HIS A 73 9.35 -5.39 15.06
N LEU A 74 9.24 -4.57 14.01
CA LEU A 74 9.09 -5.01 12.62
C LEU A 74 10.42 -5.18 11.87
N GLN A 75 11.55 -4.84 12.50
CA GLN A 75 12.87 -5.19 11.97
C GLN A 75 13.01 -6.72 11.87
N LEU A 76 13.69 -7.18 10.82
CA LEU A 76 13.71 -8.60 10.46
C LEU A 76 14.30 -9.48 11.56
N GLU A 77 15.33 -9.03 12.26
CA GLU A 77 15.97 -9.71 13.39
C GLU A 77 15.01 -10.01 14.55
N ASN A 78 13.91 -9.26 14.64
CA ASN A 78 12.93 -9.37 15.73
C ASN A 78 11.79 -10.34 15.44
N TRP A 79 11.60 -10.82 14.21
CA TRP A 79 10.53 -11.78 13.94
C TRP A 79 10.85 -12.78 12.83
N ARG A 80 11.83 -12.48 11.97
CA ARG A 80 12.23 -13.26 10.81
C ARG A 80 13.64 -13.85 10.91
N ASP A 81 14.34 -13.60 12.01
CA ASP A 81 15.50 -14.38 12.42
C ASP A 81 15.20 -15.88 12.34
N GLU A 82 16.06 -16.65 11.69
CA GLU A 82 15.76 -18.04 11.27
C GLU A 82 15.42 -18.93 12.47
N ALA A 83 16.30 -18.97 13.47
CA ALA A 83 16.09 -19.74 14.70
C ALA A 83 14.83 -19.29 15.46
N TRP A 84 14.57 -17.98 15.51
CA TRP A 84 13.37 -17.46 16.16
C TRP A 84 12.09 -17.84 15.39
N PHE A 85 12.07 -17.65 14.08
CA PHE A 85 10.89 -17.91 13.26
C PHE A 85 10.54 -19.40 13.29
N GLU A 86 11.52 -20.29 13.12
CA GLU A 86 11.29 -21.74 13.14
C GLU A 86 10.72 -22.24 14.46
N THR A 87 11.20 -21.68 15.59
CA THR A 87 10.77 -22.12 16.92
C THR A 87 9.49 -21.46 17.41
N GLN A 88 9.20 -20.23 16.98
CA GLN A 88 8.09 -19.42 17.50
C GLN A 88 6.90 -19.30 16.55
N CYS A 89 7.06 -19.64 15.26
CA CYS A 89 5.95 -19.54 14.32
C CYS A 89 4.93 -20.66 14.53
N GLU A 90 3.65 -20.30 14.42
CA GLU A 90 2.54 -21.22 14.41
C GLU A 90 1.83 -21.11 13.05
N ARG A 91 1.81 -22.18 12.26
CA ARG A 91 1.06 -22.19 11.00
C ARG A 91 -0.44 -22.20 11.29
N LEU A 92 -1.15 -21.21 10.77
CA LEU A 92 -2.59 -21.12 10.92
C LEU A 92 -3.30 -22.05 9.91
N ARG A 93 -4.48 -22.56 10.31
CA ARG A 93 -5.32 -23.39 9.44
C ARG A 93 -5.85 -22.57 8.27
N GLY A 94 -5.84 -23.15 7.07
CA GLY A 94 -6.32 -22.51 5.85
C GLY A 94 -5.59 -23.03 4.62
N THR A 95 -6.03 -22.58 3.44
CA THR A 95 -5.40 -22.90 2.15
C THR A 95 -4.18 -22.01 1.89
N SER A 96 -4.17 -20.78 2.40
CA SER A 96 -3.05 -19.84 2.28
C SER A 96 -1.91 -20.15 3.27
N VAL A 97 -0.70 -19.70 2.95
CA VAL A 97 0.47 -19.82 3.83
C VAL A 97 0.47 -18.64 4.80
N VAL A 98 -0.08 -18.86 5.99
CA VAL A 98 -0.22 -17.85 7.05
C VAL A 98 0.35 -18.38 8.35
N TYR A 99 1.15 -17.55 9.01
CA TYR A 99 1.76 -17.84 10.31
C TYR A 99 1.33 -16.80 11.34
N ARG A 100 1.14 -17.23 12.57
CA ARG A 100 1.21 -16.36 13.75
C ARG A 100 2.63 -16.40 14.28
N VAL A 101 3.23 -15.23 14.50
CA VAL A 101 4.62 -15.13 14.95
C VAL A 101 4.72 -14.04 16.02
N PRO A 102 5.19 -14.33 17.24
CA PRO A 102 5.54 -13.29 18.19
C PRO A 102 6.87 -12.64 17.80
N THR A 103 6.99 -11.34 17.99
CA THR A 103 8.29 -10.66 17.90
C THR A 103 9.13 -10.99 19.13
N LYS A 104 10.45 -10.94 18.99
CA LYS A 104 11.37 -10.79 20.12
C LYS A 104 10.94 -9.61 20.99
N PRO A 105 11.20 -9.65 22.31
CA PRO A 105 10.88 -8.53 23.19
C PRO A 105 11.70 -7.30 22.81
N VAL A 106 11.02 -6.21 22.46
CA VAL A 106 11.63 -4.88 22.31
C VAL A 106 11.06 -4.01 23.42
N HIS A 107 11.94 -3.43 24.24
CA HIS A 107 11.57 -2.70 25.46
C HIS A 107 10.61 -3.49 26.38
N GLY A 108 10.87 -4.79 26.55
CA GLY A 108 10.06 -5.68 27.40
C GLY A 108 8.67 -6.01 26.85
N ARG A 109 8.38 -5.68 25.60
CA ARG A 109 7.08 -5.97 24.95
C ARG A 109 7.28 -6.75 23.65
N SER A 110 6.46 -7.79 23.46
CA SER A 110 6.36 -8.52 22.21
C SER A 110 5.02 -8.21 21.52
N LEU A 111 5.04 -8.20 20.19
CA LEU A 111 3.83 -8.12 19.37
C LEU A 111 3.53 -9.49 18.79
N SER A 112 2.26 -9.89 18.74
CA SER A 112 1.84 -11.02 17.91
C SER A 112 1.52 -10.53 16.51
N LEU A 113 2.23 -11.07 15.53
CA LEU A 113 2.07 -10.77 14.11
C LEU A 113 1.31 -11.90 13.42
N VAL A 114 0.65 -11.54 12.33
CA VAL A 114 0.15 -12.46 11.31
C VAL A 114 0.99 -12.20 10.07
N VAL A 115 1.75 -13.21 9.65
CA VAL A 115 2.65 -13.17 8.51
C VAL A 115 2.02 -13.99 7.40
N LYS A 116 1.61 -13.34 6.31
CA LYS A 116 0.92 -13.94 5.18
C LYS A 116 1.72 -13.78 3.90
N TYR A 117 1.89 -14.86 3.14
CA TYR A 117 2.47 -14.77 1.80
C TYR A 117 1.39 -14.41 0.79
N CYS A 118 1.62 -13.34 0.03
CA CYS A 118 0.69 -12.85 -0.97
C CYS A 118 0.68 -13.78 -2.19
N ARG A 119 -0.53 -14.18 -2.59
CA ARG A 119 -0.81 -15.10 -3.70
C ARG A 119 -1.07 -14.37 -5.02
N VAL A 120 -0.69 -13.10 -5.12
CA VAL A 120 -0.90 -12.30 -6.33
C VAL A 120 -0.37 -13.04 -7.56
N GLY A 121 -1.20 -13.15 -8.59
CA GLY A 121 -0.85 -13.83 -9.84
C GLY A 121 -0.97 -15.35 -9.81
N GLU A 122 -1.24 -15.99 -8.68
CA GLU A 122 -1.58 -17.43 -8.61
C GLU A 122 -3.03 -17.68 -9.05
N ASP A 123 -3.36 -18.95 -9.30
CA ASP A 123 -4.72 -19.37 -9.58
C ASP A 123 -5.60 -19.40 -8.33
N VAL A 124 -6.80 -18.85 -8.47
CA VAL A 124 -7.86 -18.92 -7.47
C VAL A 124 -8.54 -20.28 -7.60
N PRO A 125 -8.51 -21.15 -6.57
CA PRO A 125 -9.12 -22.48 -6.63
C PRO A 125 -10.62 -22.42 -6.98
N LEU A 126 -11.16 -23.38 -7.75
CA LEU A 126 -12.56 -23.33 -8.21
C LEU A 126 -13.60 -23.54 -7.10
N ASP A 127 -13.24 -24.28 -6.05
CA ASP A 127 -14.06 -24.52 -4.84
C ASP A 127 -14.32 -23.27 -3.99
N THR A 128 -13.56 -22.22 -4.26
CA THR A 128 -13.62 -20.88 -3.65
C THR A 128 -14.72 -20.02 -4.32
N MET A 129 -15.31 -20.49 -5.43
CA MET A 129 -16.20 -19.72 -6.28
C MET A 129 -17.62 -20.30 -6.27
N THR A 130 -18.64 -19.46 -6.04
CA THR A 130 -19.97 -19.78 -6.59
C THR A 130 -19.89 -19.54 -8.10
N PHE A 131 -20.00 -20.62 -8.89
CA PHE A 131 -19.62 -20.74 -10.31
C PHE A 131 -20.02 -19.59 -11.25
N GLU A 132 -21.04 -18.79 -10.96
CA GLU A 132 -21.57 -17.80 -11.92
C GLU A 132 -21.18 -16.33 -11.68
N LYS A 133 -20.74 -15.93 -10.47
CA LYS A 133 -20.56 -14.49 -10.15
C LYS A 133 -19.11 -13.99 -10.12
N PHE A 134 -18.14 -14.88 -10.02
CA PHE A 134 -16.76 -14.48 -9.74
C PHE A 134 -15.70 -15.23 -10.53
N SER A 135 -16.02 -15.89 -11.64
CA SER A 135 -15.07 -16.67 -12.46
C SER A 135 -13.82 -15.88 -12.94
N GLN A 136 -13.82 -14.55 -12.80
CA GLN A 136 -12.69 -13.65 -13.08
C GLN A 136 -11.99 -13.11 -11.83
N ALA A 137 -12.26 -13.64 -10.64
CA ALA A 137 -11.59 -13.18 -9.43
C ALA A 137 -10.09 -13.50 -9.49
N GLU A 138 -9.29 -12.55 -9.04
CA GLU A 138 -7.85 -12.67 -8.93
C GLU A 138 -7.44 -12.23 -7.53
N PHE A 139 -6.47 -12.91 -6.93
CA PHE A 139 -5.88 -12.46 -5.68
C PHE A 139 -5.38 -11.02 -5.79
N ASN A 140 -5.68 -10.21 -4.79
CA ASN A 140 -5.19 -8.85 -4.67
C ASN A 140 -3.66 -8.84 -4.61
N SER A 141 -3.04 -7.83 -5.24
CA SER A 141 -1.64 -7.50 -4.96
C SER A 141 -1.49 -7.06 -3.49
N PRO A 142 -0.29 -7.09 -2.90
CA PRO A 142 -0.13 -6.73 -1.48
C PRO A 142 -0.58 -5.28 -1.21
N TYR A 143 -0.35 -4.38 -2.16
CA TYR A 143 -0.73 -2.97 -2.08
C TYR A 143 -2.24 -2.77 -2.29
N GLU A 144 -2.86 -3.54 -3.20
CA GLU A 144 -4.32 -3.55 -3.36
C GLU A 144 -5.01 -4.00 -2.08
N GLU A 145 -4.53 -5.09 -1.48
CA GLU A 145 -5.10 -5.64 -0.26
C GLU A 145 -5.07 -4.59 0.86
N PHE A 146 -3.91 -3.96 1.10
CA PHE A 146 -3.79 -2.91 2.10
C PHE A 146 -4.64 -1.68 1.77
N SER A 147 -4.69 -1.26 0.50
CA SER A 147 -5.54 -0.14 0.06
C SER A 147 -7.01 -0.38 0.39
N LEU A 148 -7.54 -1.55 0.02
CA LEU A 148 -8.93 -1.91 0.27
C LEU A 148 -9.24 -2.07 1.77
N VAL A 149 -8.30 -2.65 2.54
CA VAL A 149 -8.47 -2.77 3.99
C VAL A 149 -8.45 -1.42 4.68
N MET A 150 -7.55 -0.52 4.29
CA MET A 150 -7.50 0.85 4.82
C MET A 150 -8.79 1.59 4.52
N GLU A 151 -9.27 1.51 3.28
CA GLU A 151 -10.51 2.15 2.84
C GLU A 151 -11.74 1.61 3.59
N LEU A 152 -11.89 0.29 3.70
CA LEU A 152 -12.96 -0.34 4.46
C LEU A 152 -12.97 0.13 5.93
N ARG A 153 -11.79 0.31 6.54
CA ARG A 153 -11.66 0.77 7.93
C ARG A 153 -12.02 2.23 8.12
N GLU A 154 -11.86 3.05 7.08
CA GLU A 154 -12.13 4.50 7.09
C GLU A 154 -13.55 4.84 6.64
N ARG A 155 -14.25 3.91 5.99
CA ARG A 155 -15.62 4.10 5.52
C ARG A 155 -16.55 4.42 6.71
N LYS A 156 -17.36 5.47 6.53
CA LYS A 156 -18.35 5.95 7.53
C LYS A 156 -19.80 5.83 7.06
N VAL A 157 -20.04 5.03 6.02
CA VAL A 157 -21.36 4.87 5.39
C VAL A 157 -22.28 3.97 6.23
N ALA A 158 -21.71 2.94 6.85
CA ALA A 158 -22.45 2.02 7.72
C ALA A 158 -21.64 1.71 8.99
N GLU A 159 -22.12 0.75 9.78
CA GLU A 159 -21.39 0.29 10.96
C GLU A 159 -19.98 -0.16 10.56
N ARG A 160 -19.00 0.26 11.37
CA ARG A 160 -17.59 -0.02 11.14
C ARG A 160 -17.32 -1.53 11.23
N ILE A 161 -16.71 -2.07 10.18
CA ILE A 161 -16.18 -3.44 10.19
C ILE A 161 -14.82 -3.45 10.90
N LEU A 162 -14.68 -4.25 11.95
CA LEU A 162 -13.39 -4.48 12.60
C LEU A 162 -12.53 -5.38 11.72
N THR A 163 -11.26 -5.04 11.54
CA THR A 163 -10.31 -5.82 10.73
C THR A 163 -8.94 -5.88 11.40
N HIS A 164 -8.06 -6.80 10.96
CA HIS A 164 -6.63 -6.71 11.25
C HIS A 164 -6.08 -5.32 10.90
N ARG A 165 -5.08 -4.86 11.66
CA ARG A 165 -4.33 -3.65 11.27
C ARG A 165 -3.23 -4.06 10.29
N PRO A 166 -3.23 -3.55 9.05
CA PRO A 166 -2.13 -3.77 8.11
C PRO A 166 -0.90 -3.01 8.61
N LEU A 167 0.14 -3.73 9.05
CA LEU A 167 1.33 -3.12 9.63
C LEU A 167 2.37 -2.81 8.57
N ALA A 168 2.76 -3.81 7.78
CA ALA A 168 3.83 -3.68 6.81
C ALA A 168 3.72 -4.66 5.64
N ILE A 169 4.39 -4.33 4.54
CA ILE A 169 4.70 -5.25 3.44
C ILE A 169 6.21 -5.44 3.43
N TYR A 170 6.66 -6.69 3.55
CA TYR A 170 8.07 -7.06 3.41
C TYR A 170 8.27 -7.76 2.06
N ILE A 171 9.27 -7.32 1.31
CA ILE A 171 9.69 -7.90 0.03
C ILE A 171 11.12 -8.41 0.22
N PRO A 172 11.31 -9.74 0.33
CA PRO A 172 12.65 -10.29 0.44
C PRO A 172 13.51 -9.97 -0.80
N PRO A 173 14.84 -9.91 -0.65
CA PRO A 173 15.76 -9.67 -1.77
C PRO A 173 15.75 -10.80 -2.80
N GLU A 174 15.37 -12.02 -2.38
CA GLU A 174 15.46 -13.21 -3.20
C GLU A 174 14.56 -13.10 -4.43
N ARG A 175 15.17 -13.33 -5.60
CA ARG A 175 14.45 -13.62 -6.84
C ARG A 175 14.27 -15.12 -6.95
N LEU A 176 13.05 -15.53 -7.28
CA LEU A 176 12.66 -16.93 -7.45
C LEU A 176 12.41 -17.25 -8.92
N GLU A 177 12.34 -18.53 -9.24
CA GLU A 177 11.84 -19.02 -10.52
C GLU A 177 10.31 -18.96 -10.60
N LEU A 178 9.75 -18.85 -11.81
CA LEU A 178 8.29 -18.75 -12.00
C LEU A 178 7.53 -19.90 -11.33
N TRP A 179 8.02 -21.13 -11.48
CA TRP A 179 7.40 -22.33 -10.88
C TRP A 179 7.40 -22.30 -9.35
N GLN A 180 8.37 -21.63 -8.71
CA GLN A 180 8.44 -21.48 -7.25
C GLN A 180 7.43 -20.45 -6.73
N THR A 181 7.05 -19.49 -7.57
CA THR A 181 6.03 -18.49 -7.23
C THR A 181 4.61 -18.96 -7.55
N GLY A 182 4.46 -19.92 -8.47
CA GLY A 182 3.14 -20.39 -8.93
C GLY A 182 2.34 -19.34 -9.70
N ARG A 183 2.99 -18.24 -10.13
CA ARG A 183 2.31 -17.10 -10.74
C ARG A 183 2.20 -17.22 -12.24
N SER A 184 1.10 -16.70 -12.76
CA SER A 184 0.88 -16.55 -14.19
C SER A 184 1.29 -15.18 -14.69
N ALA A 185 2.06 -15.15 -15.79
CA ALA A 185 2.49 -13.92 -16.45
C ALA A 185 1.28 -13.02 -16.80
N HIS A 186 0.23 -13.60 -17.41
CA HIS A 186 -0.94 -12.82 -17.82
C HIS A 186 -1.66 -12.16 -16.63
N ARG A 187 -1.77 -12.84 -15.47
CA ARG A 187 -2.42 -12.29 -14.27
C ARG A 187 -1.58 -11.16 -13.68
N ILE A 188 -0.27 -11.33 -13.63
CA ILE A 188 0.63 -10.27 -13.16
C ILE A 188 0.61 -9.07 -14.12
N GLU A 189 0.63 -9.31 -15.43
CA GLU A 189 0.48 -8.25 -16.43
C GLU A 189 -0.88 -7.57 -16.30
N HIS A 190 -1.95 -8.29 -16.04
CA HIS A 190 -3.27 -7.72 -15.77
C HIS A 190 -3.28 -6.85 -14.51
N LYS A 191 -2.65 -7.32 -13.41
CA LYS A 191 -2.52 -6.54 -12.16
C LYS A 191 -1.67 -5.29 -12.35
N LYS A 192 -0.51 -5.40 -13.00
CA LYS A 192 0.28 -4.25 -13.44
C LYS A 192 -0.59 -3.34 -14.27
N ALA A 193 -1.19 -3.85 -15.34
CA ALA A 193 -2.05 -3.09 -16.24
C ALA A 193 -3.20 -2.41 -15.50
N LYS A 194 -3.71 -2.93 -14.38
CA LYS A 194 -4.72 -2.29 -13.53
C LYS A 194 -4.11 -1.27 -12.56
N PHE A 195 -2.97 -1.55 -11.94
CA PHE A 195 -2.30 -0.73 -10.92
C PHE A 195 -0.84 -0.54 -11.29
N ARG A 196 -0.53 0.53 -12.03
CA ARG A 196 0.84 0.77 -12.52
C ARG A 196 1.65 1.72 -11.66
N ASP A 197 1.03 2.41 -10.72
CA ASP A 197 1.69 3.15 -9.64
C ASP A 197 2.46 2.21 -8.67
N VAL A 198 2.51 0.91 -8.97
CA VAL A 198 3.08 -0.15 -8.16
C VAL A 198 3.88 -1.07 -9.07
N GLU A 199 5.17 -1.21 -8.80
CA GLU A 199 5.97 -2.23 -9.45
C GLU A 199 5.69 -3.60 -8.80
N LEU A 200 5.16 -4.53 -9.60
CA LEU A 200 4.98 -5.93 -9.21
C LEU A 200 5.99 -6.82 -9.95
N ASP A 201 7.05 -7.23 -9.29
CA ASP A 201 7.92 -8.28 -9.80
C ASP A 201 7.26 -9.67 -9.66
N ILE A 202 7.15 -10.39 -10.79
CA ILE A 202 6.61 -11.76 -10.84
C ILE A 202 7.51 -12.75 -10.11
N PHE A 203 8.81 -12.46 -9.99
CA PHE A 203 9.82 -13.34 -9.40
C PHE A 203 10.06 -13.08 -7.91
N ARG A 204 9.48 -12.02 -7.31
CA ARG A 204 9.67 -11.68 -5.88
C ARG A 204 8.53 -12.13 -4.99
N ARG A 205 8.81 -12.60 -3.78
CA ARG A 205 7.76 -12.84 -2.77
C ARG A 205 7.29 -11.51 -2.17
N TYR A 206 6.01 -11.46 -1.79
CA TYR A 206 5.48 -10.37 -0.98
C TYR A 206 4.90 -10.96 0.29
N VAL A 207 5.33 -10.42 1.44
CA VAL A 207 4.92 -10.86 2.77
C VAL A 207 4.12 -9.74 3.41
N LEU A 208 2.83 -9.99 3.61
CA LEU A 208 1.90 -9.10 4.29
C LEU A 208 1.98 -9.34 5.79
N ILE A 209 2.24 -8.28 6.55
CA ILE A 209 2.34 -8.32 8.01
C ILE A 209 1.15 -7.57 8.61
N TYR A 210 0.34 -8.29 9.37
CA TYR A 210 -0.81 -7.75 10.10
C TYR A 210 -0.62 -7.90 11.60
N GLN A 211 -1.30 -7.04 12.36
CA GLN A 211 -1.42 -7.23 13.81
C GLN A 211 -2.39 -8.38 14.11
N TRP A 212 -2.00 -9.29 15.01
CA TRP A 212 -2.88 -10.34 15.52
C TRP A 212 -4.11 -9.78 16.23
N ILE A 213 -5.29 -10.38 15.97
CA ILE A 213 -6.51 -10.12 16.74
C ILE A 213 -6.81 -11.30 17.65
N ASN A 214 -6.95 -11.00 18.95
CA ASN A 214 -7.38 -11.98 19.93
C ASN A 214 -8.81 -12.46 19.66
N GLY A 215 -8.94 -13.77 19.45
CA GLY A 215 -10.17 -14.51 19.24
C GLY A 215 -9.91 -15.83 18.53
N GLU A 216 -10.99 -16.51 18.15
CA GLU A 216 -10.97 -17.73 17.33
C GLU A 216 -11.87 -17.53 16.10
N SER A 217 -11.63 -18.30 15.04
CA SER A 217 -12.52 -18.29 13.89
C SER A 217 -13.93 -18.72 14.27
N ALA A 218 -14.96 -18.21 13.58
CA ALA A 218 -16.34 -18.41 13.98
C ALA A 218 -16.75 -19.89 13.96
N ASP A 219 -16.23 -20.68 13.02
CA ASP A 219 -16.40 -22.13 12.98
C ASP A 219 -15.82 -22.81 14.24
N ALA A 220 -14.59 -22.50 14.63
CA ALA A 220 -13.95 -23.06 15.82
C ALA A 220 -14.62 -22.59 17.12
N ALA A 221 -14.99 -21.31 17.19
CA ALA A 221 -15.62 -20.71 18.35
C ALA A 221 -17.04 -21.27 18.58
N LEU A 222 -17.85 -21.38 17.52
CA LEU A 222 -19.21 -21.92 17.61
C LEU A 222 -19.24 -23.45 17.76
N GLU A 223 -18.19 -24.15 17.33
CA GLU A 223 -18.00 -25.57 17.66
C GLU A 223 -18.04 -25.79 19.18
N LYS A 224 -17.34 -24.93 19.92
CA LYS A 224 -17.24 -24.97 21.38
C LYS A 224 -18.46 -24.37 22.09
N ALA A 225 -19.00 -23.27 21.56
CA ALA A 225 -20.02 -22.48 22.24
C ALA A 225 -21.46 -22.97 22.02
N VAL A 226 -21.75 -23.63 20.89
CA VAL A 226 -23.11 -23.99 20.49
C VAL A 226 -23.27 -25.51 20.43
N PRO A 227 -24.06 -26.12 21.34
CA PRO A 227 -24.36 -27.54 21.27
C PRO A 227 -25.35 -27.85 20.14
N GLY A 228 -25.16 -28.99 19.48
CA GLY A 228 -26.02 -29.47 18.41
C GLY A 228 -25.62 -28.95 17.04
N ALA A 229 -25.30 -29.87 16.12
CA ALA A 229 -24.80 -29.56 14.78
C ALA A 229 -25.77 -28.68 13.96
N ALA A 230 -27.08 -28.95 14.04
CA ALA A 230 -28.08 -28.17 13.30
C ALA A 230 -28.13 -26.69 13.74
N ARG A 231 -28.17 -26.45 15.06
CA ARG A 231 -28.17 -25.09 15.64
C ARG A 231 -26.88 -24.34 15.31
N ARG A 232 -25.73 -25.05 15.37
CA ARG A 232 -24.43 -24.48 15.02
C ARG A 232 -24.37 -24.05 13.55
N ALA A 233 -24.86 -24.89 12.64
CA ALA A 233 -24.91 -24.58 11.22
C ALA A 233 -25.81 -23.35 10.95
N GLU A 234 -26.94 -23.24 11.65
CA GLU A 234 -27.84 -22.09 11.57
C GLU A 234 -27.15 -20.80 12.05
N GLU A 235 -26.49 -20.81 13.21
CA GLU A 235 -25.76 -19.66 13.74
C GLU A 235 -24.61 -19.23 12.81
N LEU A 236 -23.84 -20.18 12.27
CA LEU A 236 -22.77 -19.91 11.30
C LEU A 236 -23.32 -19.25 10.03
N LYS A 237 -24.43 -19.78 9.50
CA LYS A 237 -25.11 -19.23 8.32
C LYS A 237 -25.62 -17.81 8.60
N ARG A 238 -26.30 -17.60 9.73
CA ARG A 238 -26.84 -16.30 10.17
C ARG A 238 -25.72 -15.27 10.30
N LEU A 239 -24.64 -15.63 11.00
CA LEU A 239 -23.48 -14.76 11.19
C LEU A 239 -22.81 -14.40 9.85
N THR A 240 -22.58 -15.38 8.99
CA THR A 240 -21.92 -15.18 7.70
C THR A 240 -22.75 -14.30 6.74
N LEU A 241 -24.06 -14.57 6.65
CA LEU A 241 -24.97 -13.75 5.83
C LEU A 241 -25.05 -12.32 6.34
N ARG A 242 -25.10 -12.13 7.65
CA ARG A 242 -25.08 -10.81 8.26
C ARG A 242 -23.79 -10.07 7.97
N ALA A 243 -22.64 -10.72 8.14
CA ALA A 243 -21.35 -10.13 7.82
C ALA A 243 -21.22 -9.75 6.33
N LYS A 244 -21.75 -10.58 5.42
CA LYS A 244 -21.87 -10.25 3.98
C LYS A 244 -22.70 -8.97 3.77
N ALA A 245 -23.86 -8.87 4.41
CA ALA A 245 -24.72 -7.68 4.31
C ALA A 245 -24.08 -6.43 4.93
N GLU A 246 -23.40 -6.55 6.07
CA GLU A 246 -22.67 -5.46 6.73
C GLU A 246 -21.52 -4.94 5.83
N MET A 247 -20.78 -5.82 5.15
CA MET A 247 -19.76 -5.42 4.16
C MET A 247 -20.38 -4.76 2.92
N ALA A 248 -21.46 -5.33 2.38
CA ALA A 248 -22.12 -4.78 1.18
C ALA A 248 -22.65 -3.36 1.41
N ARG A 249 -23.20 -3.08 2.60
CA ARG A 249 -23.61 -1.72 3.00
C ARG A 249 -22.45 -0.73 3.08
N ASN A 250 -21.23 -1.21 3.33
CA ASN A 250 -20.02 -0.40 3.27
C ASN A 250 -19.43 -0.29 1.86
N GLY A 251 -20.03 -0.95 0.85
CA GLY A 251 -19.54 -0.96 -0.53
C GLY A 251 -18.46 -2.01 -0.80
N PHE A 252 -18.38 -3.07 0.03
CA PHE A 252 -17.37 -4.11 -0.10
C PHE A 252 -17.96 -5.52 -0.12
N MET A 253 -17.19 -6.46 -0.67
CA MET A 253 -17.49 -7.89 -0.60
C MET A 253 -16.21 -8.72 -0.62
N VAL A 254 -16.29 -9.97 -0.15
CA VAL A 254 -15.21 -10.96 -0.28
C VAL A 254 -15.75 -12.10 -1.13
N ALA A 255 -15.06 -12.42 -2.24
CA ALA A 255 -15.56 -13.42 -3.20
C ALA A 255 -15.70 -14.81 -2.56
N ASP A 256 -14.76 -15.21 -1.70
CA ASP A 256 -14.76 -16.48 -0.96
C ASP A 256 -15.12 -16.33 0.51
N HIS A 257 -16.18 -15.60 0.83
CA HIS A 257 -16.46 -15.32 2.23
C HIS A 257 -16.98 -16.55 2.99
N LYS A 258 -16.13 -17.08 3.89
CA LYS A 258 -16.36 -18.26 4.73
C LYS A 258 -16.44 -17.88 6.22
N PRO A 259 -17.09 -18.70 7.09
CA PRO A 259 -17.11 -18.45 8.53
C PRO A 259 -15.72 -18.36 9.16
N ALA A 260 -14.74 -19.07 8.60
CA ALA A 260 -13.34 -19.02 9.03
C ALA A 260 -12.72 -17.61 8.95
N HIS A 261 -13.29 -16.72 8.12
CA HIS A 261 -12.82 -15.35 7.95
C HIS A 261 -13.36 -14.37 9.01
N LEU A 262 -14.14 -14.87 9.97
CA LEU A 262 -14.74 -14.09 11.04
C LEU A 262 -14.14 -14.51 12.37
N ILE A 263 -13.43 -13.60 13.04
CA ILE A 263 -12.85 -13.84 14.36
C ILE A 263 -13.83 -13.40 15.45
N LEU A 264 -14.20 -14.31 16.33
CA LEU A 264 -15.02 -14.08 17.51
C LEU A 264 -14.15 -14.04 18.75
N ARG A 265 -14.46 -13.12 19.67
CA ARG A 265 -13.70 -12.94 20.90
C ARG A 265 -14.40 -13.59 22.09
N TRP A 266 -13.65 -14.38 22.85
CA TRP A 266 -14.08 -14.88 24.15
C TRP A 266 -13.97 -13.79 25.23
N ARG A 267 -14.93 -13.78 26.14
CA ARG A 267 -14.88 -13.05 27.40
C ARG A 267 -14.23 -13.91 28.48
N ARG A 268 -13.84 -13.27 29.59
CA ARG A 268 -13.24 -13.97 30.74
C ARG A 268 -14.20 -14.97 31.40
N ASP A 269 -15.51 -14.76 31.24
CA ASP A 269 -16.57 -15.64 31.74
C ASP A 269 -16.82 -16.87 30.85
N GLY A 270 -16.02 -17.07 29.79
CA GLY A 270 -16.18 -18.20 28.85
C GLY A 270 -17.28 -18.00 27.81
N THR A 271 -17.94 -16.85 27.76
CA THR A 271 -18.96 -16.54 26.73
C THR A 271 -18.36 -15.80 25.53
N LEU A 272 -19.01 -15.89 24.37
CA LEU A 272 -18.62 -15.10 23.19
C LEU A 272 -19.10 -13.66 23.32
N LEU A 273 -18.24 -12.72 22.93
CA LEU A 273 -18.54 -11.29 22.93
C LEU A 273 -19.72 -10.98 22.01
N ARG A 274 -20.74 -10.34 22.56
CA ARG A 274 -21.93 -9.89 21.83
C ARG A 274 -22.03 -8.36 21.77
N LYS A 275 -22.59 -7.86 20.68
CA LYS A 275 -23.09 -6.49 20.50
C LYS A 275 -24.34 -6.28 21.37
N LYS A 276 -24.77 -5.01 21.53
CA LYS A 276 -25.96 -4.64 22.34
C LYS A 276 -27.24 -5.31 21.83
N ASN A 277 -27.35 -5.57 20.54
CA ASN A 277 -28.48 -6.22 19.90
C ASN A 277 -28.48 -7.76 20.03
N GLY A 278 -27.53 -8.34 20.79
CA GLY A 278 -27.42 -9.78 21.01
C GLY A 278 -26.62 -10.54 19.95
N ASP A 279 -26.22 -9.90 18.84
CA ASP A 279 -25.38 -10.55 17.83
C ASP A 279 -23.93 -10.72 18.29
N TYR A 280 -23.19 -11.64 17.67
CA TYR A 280 -21.74 -11.75 17.90
C TYR A 280 -21.01 -10.50 17.41
N ALA A 281 -20.11 -9.97 18.23
CA ALA A 281 -19.10 -9.04 17.76
C ALA A 281 -18.02 -9.84 17.02
N TYR A 282 -17.67 -9.42 15.81
CA TYR A 282 -16.68 -10.10 14.99
C TYR A 282 -15.63 -9.12 14.43
N ALA A 283 -14.47 -9.66 14.06
CA ALA A 283 -13.51 -9.00 13.19
C ALA A 283 -13.33 -9.80 11.90
N LEU A 284 -13.28 -9.12 10.77
CA LEU A 284 -13.00 -9.71 9.47
C LEU A 284 -11.49 -9.90 9.31
N ILE A 285 -11.11 -11.05 8.77
CA ILE A 285 -9.75 -11.37 8.34
C ILE A 285 -9.77 -11.90 6.91
N ASP A 286 -8.58 -12.13 6.39
CA ASP A 286 -8.33 -12.65 5.04
C ASP A 286 -8.92 -11.80 3.89
N PHE A 287 -8.08 -10.93 3.36
CA PHE A 287 -8.49 -9.88 2.42
C PHE A 287 -7.98 -10.11 0.99
N GLU A 288 -7.42 -11.28 0.69
CA GLU A 288 -6.84 -11.57 -0.63
C GLU A 288 -7.86 -11.50 -1.78
N LEU A 289 -9.15 -11.66 -1.47
CA LEU A 289 -10.26 -11.54 -2.41
C LEU A 289 -11.28 -10.49 -1.95
N LEU A 290 -10.85 -9.50 -1.15
CA LEU A 290 -11.64 -8.32 -0.83
C LEU A 290 -11.79 -7.46 -2.09
N LEU A 291 -13.01 -6.99 -2.36
CA LEU A 291 -13.34 -6.20 -3.54
C LEU A 291 -14.30 -5.07 -3.14
N ARG A 292 -14.25 -3.96 -3.87
CA ARG A 292 -15.36 -2.99 -3.88
C ARG A 292 -16.55 -3.62 -4.60
N THR A 293 -17.77 -3.27 -4.18
CA THR A 293 -18.96 -3.57 -5.00
C THR A 293 -18.90 -2.77 -6.31
N PRO A 294 -19.58 -3.21 -7.39
CA PRO A 294 -19.60 -2.48 -8.65
C PRO A 294 -20.08 -1.02 -8.48
N GLU A 295 -21.03 -0.78 -7.59
CA GLU A 295 -21.55 0.54 -7.25
C GLU A 295 -20.46 1.42 -6.64
N HIS A 296 -19.75 0.88 -5.64
CA HIS A 296 -18.71 1.60 -4.92
C HIS A 296 -17.46 1.85 -5.79
N GLU A 297 -17.13 0.92 -6.69
CA GLU A 297 -16.08 1.11 -7.69
C GLU A 297 -16.42 2.27 -8.65
N ARG A 298 -17.68 2.36 -9.12
CA ARG A 298 -18.14 3.50 -9.96
C ARG A 298 -18.13 4.82 -9.20
N GLU A 299 -18.51 4.83 -7.92
CA GLU A 299 -18.45 6.00 -7.04
C GLU A 299 -17.00 6.49 -6.88
N THR A 300 -16.07 5.56 -6.62
CA THR A 300 -14.65 5.85 -6.43
C THR A 300 -14.04 6.43 -7.70
N GLN A 301 -14.29 5.83 -8.87
CA GLN A 301 -13.80 6.33 -10.15
C GLN A 301 -14.35 7.73 -10.47
N SER A 302 -15.65 7.95 -10.26
CA SER A 302 -16.29 9.26 -10.48
C SER A 302 -15.69 10.34 -9.58
N SER A 303 -15.45 10.02 -8.31
CA SER A 303 -14.86 10.94 -7.33
C SER A 303 -13.42 11.31 -7.69
N ARG A 304 -12.58 10.33 -8.07
CA ARG A 304 -11.21 10.57 -8.53
C ARG A 304 -11.16 11.47 -9.76
N ARG A 305 -12.08 11.26 -10.71
CA ARG A 305 -12.22 12.11 -11.90
C ARG A 305 -12.63 13.54 -11.55
N ALA A 306 -13.57 13.71 -10.61
CA ALA A 306 -14.00 15.04 -10.17
C ALA A 306 -12.84 15.83 -9.51
N ILE A 307 -12.05 15.15 -8.64
CA ILE A 307 -10.85 15.74 -8.03
C ILE A 307 -9.84 16.16 -9.11
N TYR A 308 -9.55 15.28 -10.06
CA TYR A 308 -8.69 15.61 -11.20
C TYR A 308 -9.17 16.86 -11.94
N LEU A 309 -10.46 16.94 -12.29
CA LEU A 309 -11.00 18.09 -13.05
C LEU A 309 -10.87 19.40 -12.27
N SER A 310 -11.10 19.38 -10.95
CA SER A 310 -10.91 20.56 -10.09
C SER A 310 -9.45 20.99 -10.06
N ARG A 311 -8.53 20.04 -9.82
CA ARG A 311 -7.09 20.33 -9.79
C ARG A 311 -6.57 20.81 -11.13
N GLN A 312 -7.03 20.20 -12.22
CA GLN A 312 -6.66 20.60 -13.57
C GLN A 312 -7.12 22.03 -13.88
N ARG A 313 -8.31 22.44 -13.43
CA ARG A 313 -8.79 23.83 -13.54
C ARG A 313 -7.86 24.78 -12.78
N ASP A 314 -7.52 24.42 -11.55
CA ASP A 314 -6.77 25.27 -10.62
C ASP A 314 -5.25 25.06 -10.68
N ARG A 315 -4.75 24.37 -11.72
CA ARG A 315 -3.37 23.86 -11.81
C ARG A 315 -2.29 24.93 -11.72
N PHE A 316 -2.60 26.21 -11.96
CA PHE A 316 -1.65 27.33 -11.84
C PHE A 316 -1.82 28.12 -10.55
N ALA A 317 -2.73 27.74 -9.66
CA ALA A 317 -2.86 28.36 -8.36
C ALA A 317 -1.63 28.04 -7.50
N SER A 318 -1.09 29.04 -6.83
CA SER A 318 0.00 28.90 -5.84
C SER A 318 -0.56 29.09 -4.43
N PRO A 319 -1.22 28.09 -3.84
CA PRO A 319 -1.72 28.22 -2.47
C PRO A 319 -0.56 28.47 -1.50
N LYS A 320 -0.78 29.35 -0.52
CA LYS A 320 0.22 29.64 0.51
C LYS A 320 0.57 28.35 1.25
N GLY A 321 1.87 28.03 1.32
CA GLY A 321 2.37 26.84 2.00
C GLY A 321 2.29 25.55 1.19
N LEU A 322 2.15 25.62 -0.14
CA LEU A 322 2.25 24.43 -1.00
C LEU A 322 3.60 23.73 -0.77
N GLN A 323 3.56 22.47 -0.38
CA GLN A 323 4.74 21.63 -0.20
C GLN A 323 4.84 20.62 -1.33
N TYR A 324 6.02 20.53 -1.93
CA TYR A 324 6.32 19.50 -2.92
C TYR A 324 6.84 18.25 -2.22
N PRO A 325 6.38 17.05 -2.62
CA PRO A 325 7.06 15.81 -2.27
C PRO A 325 8.53 15.87 -2.68
N ALA A 326 9.42 15.24 -1.91
CA ALA A 326 10.87 15.32 -2.13
C ALA A 326 11.32 14.86 -3.54
N HIS A 327 10.55 13.98 -4.19
CA HIS A 327 10.80 13.46 -5.53
C HIS A 327 10.26 14.36 -6.66
N LEU A 328 9.51 15.43 -6.34
CA LEU A 328 8.95 16.36 -7.31
C LEU A 328 9.56 17.75 -7.16
N LYS A 329 9.78 18.44 -8.28
CA LYS A 329 10.33 19.79 -8.29
C LYS A 329 9.49 20.73 -9.17
N PRO A 330 9.20 21.95 -8.71
CA PRO A 330 8.69 22.98 -9.60
C PRO A 330 9.77 23.40 -10.59
N VAL A 331 9.42 23.53 -11.87
CA VAL A 331 10.32 23.94 -12.94
C VAL A 331 9.60 24.92 -13.85
N ARG A 332 10.26 26.02 -14.23
CA ARG A 332 9.73 26.95 -15.22
C ARG A 332 10.54 26.87 -16.50
N LEU A 333 9.91 26.47 -17.59
CA LEU A 333 10.53 26.34 -18.91
C LEU A 333 9.79 27.22 -19.92
N LEU A 334 10.52 28.09 -20.61
CA LEU A 334 9.97 28.98 -21.64
C LEU A 334 8.73 29.76 -21.17
N GLY A 335 8.71 30.18 -19.91
CA GLY A 335 7.61 30.95 -19.31
C GLY A 335 6.44 30.12 -18.76
N VAL A 336 6.43 28.80 -18.98
CA VAL A 336 5.39 27.87 -18.50
C VAL A 336 5.87 27.14 -17.25
N ASP A 337 5.00 27.07 -16.25
CA ASP A 337 5.26 26.31 -15.01
C ASP A 337 4.93 24.83 -15.19
N TYR A 338 5.81 23.99 -14.67
CA TYR A 338 5.70 22.54 -14.65
C TYR A 338 6.02 21.98 -13.27
N VAL A 339 5.43 20.84 -12.95
CA VAL A 339 5.91 19.91 -11.94
C VAL A 339 6.73 18.83 -12.64
N TRP A 340 8.00 18.69 -12.25
CA TRP A 340 8.92 17.70 -12.78
C TRP A 340 9.17 16.58 -11.78
N GLY A 341 9.31 15.36 -12.29
CA GLY A 341 9.71 14.17 -11.54
C GLY A 341 10.11 13.03 -12.48
N HIS A 342 10.60 11.94 -11.90
CA HIS A 342 10.91 10.72 -12.65
C HIS A 342 9.65 9.86 -12.85
N ALA A 343 9.58 9.19 -14.01
CA ALA A 343 8.55 8.22 -14.33
C ALA A 343 9.17 6.81 -14.24
N ASP A 344 9.02 6.17 -13.09
CA ASP A 344 9.73 4.95 -12.72
C ASP A 344 9.57 3.82 -13.75
N SER A 345 8.37 3.58 -14.29
CA SER A 345 8.16 2.46 -15.25
C SER A 345 8.86 2.64 -16.60
N THR A 346 9.25 3.88 -16.93
CA THR A 346 9.92 4.19 -18.19
C THR A 346 11.37 4.61 -18.00
N HIS A 347 11.81 4.73 -16.74
CA HIS A 347 13.07 5.39 -16.35
C HIS A 347 13.23 6.78 -16.99
N GLY A 348 12.11 7.41 -17.34
CA GLY A 348 12.05 8.68 -18.05
C GLY A 348 11.85 9.85 -17.10
N SER A 349 11.76 11.04 -17.68
CA SER A 349 11.34 12.25 -16.97
C SER A 349 9.94 12.66 -17.41
N LEU A 350 9.14 13.13 -16.47
CA LEU A 350 7.80 13.64 -16.71
C LEU A 350 7.72 15.10 -16.27
N TRP A 351 7.11 15.93 -17.12
CA TRP A 351 6.78 17.32 -16.83
C TRP A 351 5.28 17.50 -16.94
N VAL A 352 4.61 17.76 -15.82
CA VAL A 352 3.17 18.02 -15.78
C VAL A 352 2.94 19.52 -15.71
N VAL A 353 2.17 20.05 -16.67
CA VAL A 353 1.90 21.49 -16.77
C VAL A 353 1.11 21.97 -15.56
N GLY A 354 1.60 23.03 -14.91
CA GLY A 354 1.03 23.62 -13.71
C GLY A 354 2.00 23.61 -12.53
N GLN A 355 1.48 23.99 -11.39
CA GLN A 355 2.16 24.07 -10.10
C GLN A 355 1.61 23.04 -9.10
N ASP A 356 0.44 22.43 -9.33
CA ASP A 356 -0.13 21.43 -8.41
C ASP A 356 0.64 20.09 -8.50
N PRO A 357 1.42 19.68 -7.47
CA PRO A 357 2.16 18.42 -7.49
C PRO A 357 1.26 17.19 -7.51
N ASP A 358 0.03 17.28 -7.03
CA ASP A 358 -0.90 16.14 -6.99
C ASP A 358 -1.46 15.81 -8.38
N LEU A 359 -1.23 16.67 -9.38
CA LEU A 359 -1.54 16.34 -10.77
C LEU A 359 -0.55 15.35 -11.38
N PHE A 360 0.67 15.26 -10.83
CA PHE A 360 1.75 14.44 -11.39
C PHE A 360 1.31 12.99 -11.63
N ASP A 361 0.71 12.38 -10.61
CA ASP A 361 0.22 11.00 -10.62
C ASP A 361 -0.82 10.69 -11.69
N TYR A 362 -1.56 11.69 -12.21
CA TYR A 362 -2.57 11.43 -13.25
C TYR A 362 -1.96 11.26 -14.64
N PHE A 363 -0.73 11.74 -14.86
CA PHE A 363 -0.07 11.75 -16.16
C PHE A 363 1.08 10.76 -16.29
N VAL A 364 1.46 10.08 -15.20
CA VAL A 364 2.43 8.99 -15.23
C VAL A 364 2.05 7.96 -16.32
N PRO A 365 2.95 7.59 -17.26
CA PRO A 365 2.69 6.68 -18.39
C PRO A 365 1.93 5.40 -18.02
N GLU A 366 2.17 4.93 -16.80
CA GLU A 366 1.52 3.90 -16.02
C GLU A 366 -0.02 3.92 -16.14
N ARG A 367 -0.62 5.10 -16.21
CA ARG A 367 -2.07 5.28 -16.19
C ARG A 367 -2.75 5.27 -17.55
N TRP A 368 -1.99 5.38 -18.64
CA TRP A 368 -2.56 5.55 -19.99
C TRP A 368 -1.82 4.85 -21.14
N ARG A 369 -0.58 4.40 -20.98
CA ARG A 369 0.23 3.89 -22.11
C ARG A 369 -0.22 2.53 -22.67
N HIS A 370 -0.90 1.69 -21.87
CA HIS A 370 -1.50 0.42 -22.38
C HIS A 370 -3.01 0.38 -22.17
N THR A 371 -3.66 1.53 -21.96
CA THR A 371 -5.11 1.57 -22.12
C THR A 371 -5.43 1.53 -23.61
N PRO A 372 -6.57 0.94 -24.03
CA PRO A 372 -6.97 0.95 -25.43
C PRO A 372 -6.91 2.36 -26.01
N SER A 373 -6.21 2.52 -27.12
CA SER A 373 -5.99 3.81 -27.76
C SER A 373 -6.61 3.83 -29.15
N LYS A 374 -7.32 4.91 -29.48
CA LYS A 374 -7.82 5.19 -30.82
C LYS A 374 -6.86 6.16 -31.50
N ARG A 375 -6.28 5.75 -32.63
CA ARG A 375 -5.49 6.66 -33.46
C ARG A 375 -6.39 7.77 -34.02
N LEU A 376 -5.98 9.03 -33.84
CA LEU A 376 -6.74 10.21 -34.28
C LEU A 376 -6.23 10.78 -35.61
N SER A 377 -4.97 10.53 -35.96
CA SER A 377 -4.37 11.00 -37.20
C SER A 377 -3.55 9.90 -37.87
N THR A 378 -3.69 9.79 -39.19
CA THR A 378 -2.93 8.84 -40.03
C THR A 378 -1.51 9.33 -40.31
N THR A 379 -1.30 10.65 -40.32
CA THR A 379 0.00 11.27 -40.63
C THR A 379 0.79 11.63 -39.38
N ASN A 380 0.12 12.04 -38.30
CA ASN A 380 0.74 12.35 -37.02
C ASN A 380 0.47 11.20 -36.05
N GLU A 381 1.48 10.72 -35.33
CA GLU A 381 1.33 9.70 -34.28
C GLU A 381 0.59 10.29 -33.07
N THR A 382 -0.71 10.52 -33.24
CA THR A 382 -1.62 11.15 -32.29
C THR A 382 -2.73 10.18 -31.95
N TYR A 383 -2.98 10.01 -30.64
CA TYR A 383 -3.85 8.99 -30.11
C TYR A 383 -4.76 9.57 -29.04
N TYR A 384 -6.00 9.14 -29.04
CA TYR A 384 -6.93 9.30 -27.93
C TYR A 384 -6.88 8.05 -27.05
N THR A 385 -6.93 8.23 -25.74
CA THR A 385 -7.17 7.14 -24.81
C THR A 385 -7.97 7.59 -23.61
N LEU A 386 -8.71 6.67 -23.01
CA LEU A 386 -9.37 6.87 -21.73
C LEU A 386 -8.49 6.23 -20.65
N THR A 387 -7.98 7.03 -19.72
CA THR A 387 -7.13 6.52 -18.63
C THR A 387 -7.92 5.65 -17.67
N LYS A 388 -7.20 4.97 -16.77
CA LYS A 388 -7.78 4.19 -15.67
C LYS A 388 -8.68 5.01 -14.74
N ASP A 389 -8.38 6.29 -14.56
CA ASP A 389 -9.19 7.23 -13.77
C ASP A 389 -10.34 7.84 -14.59
N ARG A 390 -10.63 7.29 -15.77
CA ARG A 390 -11.63 7.80 -16.74
C ARG A 390 -11.37 9.24 -17.18
N ILE A 391 -10.09 9.59 -17.30
CA ILE A 391 -9.66 10.87 -17.86
C ILE A 391 -9.48 10.70 -19.37
N ASN A 392 -10.03 11.63 -20.15
CA ASN A 392 -9.80 11.66 -21.59
C ASN A 392 -8.43 12.30 -21.85
N LEU A 393 -7.51 11.53 -22.44
CA LEU A 393 -6.21 12.04 -22.85
C LEU A 393 -6.05 11.96 -24.36
N VAL A 394 -5.43 13.00 -24.92
CA VAL A 394 -4.87 12.98 -26.26
C VAL A 394 -3.37 13.11 -26.10
N TRP A 395 -2.62 12.18 -26.66
CA TRP A 395 -1.16 12.20 -26.63
C TRP A 395 -0.60 12.06 -28.05
N LYS A 396 0.57 12.65 -28.26
CA LYS A 396 1.28 12.68 -29.55
C LYS A 396 2.76 12.41 -29.34
N VAL A 397 3.38 11.68 -30.25
CA VAL A 397 4.85 11.54 -30.30
C VAL A 397 5.46 12.80 -30.93
N SER A 398 6.41 13.41 -30.22
CA SER A 398 7.14 14.58 -30.71
C SER A 398 8.16 14.17 -31.76
N ARG A 399 8.25 14.93 -32.85
CA ARG A 399 9.24 14.74 -33.94
C ARG A 399 10.48 15.61 -33.79
N VAL A 400 10.77 16.07 -32.57
CA VAL A 400 11.95 16.92 -32.33
C VAL A 400 13.19 16.15 -32.77
N GLY A 401 13.93 16.72 -33.73
CA GLY A 401 15.13 16.11 -34.31
C GLY A 401 14.90 15.31 -35.60
N GLU A 402 13.66 15.12 -36.05
CA GLU A 402 13.36 14.50 -37.36
C GLU A 402 13.37 15.54 -38.49
N ALA A 403 13.71 15.09 -39.71
CA ALA A 403 13.60 15.93 -40.90
C ALA A 403 12.11 16.13 -41.29
N PRO A 404 11.70 17.34 -41.75
CA PRO A 404 10.30 17.67 -42.05
C PRO A 404 9.61 16.78 -43.08
#